data_AF-A0A2E9IRS2-F1
#
_entry.id   AF-A0A2E9IRS2-F1
#
_cell.length_a   1.000
_cell.length_b   1.000
_cell.length_c   1.000
_cell.angle_alpha   90.00
_cell.angle_beta   90.00
_cell.angle_gamma   90.00
#
_symmetry.space_group_name_H-M   'P 1'
#
loop_
_entity.id
_entity.type
_entity.pdbx_description
1 polymer ?
#
loop_
_entity_poly.entity_id
_entity_poly.type
_entity_poly.pdbx_seq_one_letter_code
_entity_poly.pdbx_strand_id
1 'polypeptide(L)'
;MWSQSASGANVVWNGEGDGSAWEDGDNWVSNTAPANNDYQDDAVFSSGTPTTVTMPSGRKVGGISFETAGWTIGSIGEIKRLSSTGTGGSMNTIGNIYGLKATGIWNVVGVGHTLKAGEIYLRDESITLAGGGTFWTTARLGGYGPRSFTVQEGVFRVDSSAAFSDSSGTLHIGADTGFLQLMTSNIASVEAMFGSSIIDDTGFGLQAVYDDVSGYTTVSAVPEPGSFALLAGSLALLTIMVKRRR
;
A
#
# COMPACT_ATOMS: atom_id res chain seq x y z
N MET A 1 22.48 -19.75 7.83
CA MET A 1 21.33 -20.59 7.42
C MET A 1 20.10 -19.80 7.81
N TRP A 2 19.42 -19.17 6.86
CA TRP A 2 18.20 -18.40 7.16
C TRP A 2 17.08 -19.41 7.29
N SER A 3 16.57 -19.63 8.51
CA SER A 3 15.36 -20.43 8.69
C SER A 3 14.21 -19.63 8.10
N GLN A 4 13.64 -20.12 7.00
CA GLN A 4 12.32 -19.70 6.58
C GLN A 4 11.38 -20.06 7.73
N SER A 5 10.97 -19.07 8.52
CA SER A 5 9.98 -19.26 9.57
C SER A 5 8.77 -19.96 8.93
N ALA A 6 8.37 -21.10 9.51
CA ALA A 6 7.20 -21.84 9.04
C ALA A 6 6.03 -20.87 8.83
N SER A 7 5.52 -20.76 7.61
CA SER A 7 4.29 -19.98 7.39
C SER A 7 3.16 -20.71 8.11
N GLY A 8 2.41 -20.02 8.98
CA GLY A 8 1.22 -20.63 9.56
C GLY A 8 0.11 -20.80 8.53
N ALA A 9 -1.04 -21.29 9.00
CA ALA A 9 -2.10 -21.73 8.11
C ALA A 9 -2.84 -20.54 7.48
N ASN A 10 -3.33 -20.73 6.25
CA ASN A 10 -4.35 -19.85 5.68
C ASN A 10 -5.71 -20.29 6.25
N VAL A 11 -6.34 -19.41 7.02
CA VAL A 11 -7.62 -19.66 7.65
C VAL A 11 -8.66 -18.80 6.94
N VAL A 12 -9.60 -19.47 6.26
CA VAL A 12 -10.52 -18.84 5.31
C VAL A 12 -11.82 -18.46 6.02
N TRP A 13 -12.28 -17.24 5.82
CA TRP A 13 -13.58 -16.77 6.30
C TRP A 13 -14.72 -17.35 5.45
N ASN A 14 -15.69 -18.00 6.08
CA ASN A 14 -16.95 -18.43 5.44
C ASN A 14 -18.14 -17.60 5.95
N GLY A 15 -18.04 -16.98 7.15
CA GLY A 15 -19.08 -16.16 7.74
C GLY A 15 -20.37 -16.90 8.08
N GLU A 16 -20.30 -18.22 8.34
CA GLU A 16 -21.48 -19.06 8.62
C GLU A 16 -21.99 -18.95 10.06
N GLY A 17 -21.16 -18.46 11.00
CA GLY A 17 -21.51 -18.23 12.41
C GLY A 17 -22.32 -16.95 12.64
N ASP A 18 -21.90 -16.11 13.59
CA ASP A 18 -22.54 -14.80 13.80
C ASP A 18 -22.36 -13.81 12.63
N GLY A 19 -21.52 -14.16 11.65
CA GLY A 19 -21.24 -13.41 10.44
C GLY A 19 -20.43 -12.13 10.65
N SER A 20 -19.87 -11.87 11.84
CA SER A 20 -19.15 -10.63 12.14
C SER A 20 -18.02 -10.74 13.19
N ALA A 21 -18.06 -11.66 14.15
CA ALA A 21 -17.04 -11.80 15.19
C ALA A 21 -15.83 -12.60 14.69
N TRP A 22 -14.64 -12.01 14.82
CA TRP A 22 -13.39 -12.68 14.46
C TRP A 22 -13.14 -13.98 15.24
N GLU A 23 -13.48 -14.01 16.53
CA GLU A 23 -13.16 -15.15 17.41
C GLU A 23 -14.17 -16.29 17.34
N ASP A 24 -15.31 -16.06 16.69
CA ASP A 24 -16.29 -17.10 16.46
C ASP A 24 -15.73 -18.08 15.42
N GLY A 25 -15.42 -19.30 15.87
CA GLY A 25 -14.86 -20.36 15.04
C GLY A 25 -15.75 -20.66 13.83
N ASP A 26 -17.08 -20.56 13.99
CA ASP A 26 -18.05 -20.89 12.95
C ASP A 26 -18.01 -19.89 11.77
N ASN A 27 -17.35 -18.74 11.93
CA ASN A 27 -17.07 -17.80 10.82
C ASN A 27 -15.85 -18.19 9.98
N TRP A 28 -15.17 -19.29 10.31
CA TRP A 28 -13.99 -19.77 9.62
C TRP A 28 -14.17 -21.20 9.12
N VAL A 29 -13.61 -21.48 7.94
CA VAL A 29 -13.52 -22.83 7.41
C VAL A 29 -12.77 -23.72 8.40
N SER A 30 -13.32 -24.89 8.69
CA SER A 30 -12.83 -25.83 9.74
C SER A 30 -13.07 -25.36 11.18
N ASN A 31 -14.00 -24.42 11.38
CA ASN A 31 -14.48 -23.95 12.68
C ASN A 31 -13.35 -23.46 13.62
N THR A 32 -12.29 -22.88 13.04
CA THR A 32 -11.09 -22.47 13.76
C THR A 32 -10.67 -21.09 13.30
N ALA A 33 -10.72 -20.10 14.21
CA ALA A 33 -10.24 -18.75 13.94
C ALA A 33 -8.70 -18.69 13.86
N PRO A 34 -8.12 -17.76 13.08
CA PRO A 34 -6.67 -17.54 13.04
C PRO A 34 -6.15 -17.25 14.45
N ALA A 35 -5.08 -17.92 14.87
CA ALA A 35 -4.58 -17.81 16.24
C ALA A 35 -4.10 -16.40 16.59
N ASN A 36 -4.32 -15.97 17.83
CA ASN A 36 -3.75 -14.73 18.39
C ASN A 36 -2.32 -14.96 18.91
N ASN A 37 -1.39 -15.30 18.03
CA ASN A 37 -0.03 -15.63 18.43
C ASN A 37 1.01 -14.90 17.58
N ASP A 38 2.28 -15.31 17.66
CA ASP A 38 3.44 -14.70 16.99
C ASP A 38 3.39 -14.84 15.45
N TYR A 39 2.33 -14.31 14.84
CA TYR A 39 2.17 -14.09 13.41
C TYR A 39 2.16 -15.37 12.57
N GLN A 40 1.60 -16.46 13.11
CA GLN A 40 1.56 -17.72 12.39
C GLN A 40 0.51 -17.66 11.27
N ASP A 41 -0.76 -17.50 11.64
CA ASP A 41 -1.87 -17.72 10.71
C ASP A 41 -2.22 -16.47 9.89
N ASP A 42 -2.59 -16.70 8.63
CA ASP A 42 -3.12 -15.69 7.73
C ASP A 42 -4.64 -15.81 7.67
N ALA A 43 -5.35 -14.70 7.81
CA ALA A 43 -6.78 -14.63 7.55
C ALA A 43 -7.06 -14.36 6.07
N VAL A 44 -7.90 -15.17 5.46
CA VAL A 44 -8.23 -15.07 4.03
C VAL A 44 -9.73 -14.81 3.85
N PHE A 45 -10.06 -13.70 3.21
CA PHE A 45 -11.42 -13.29 2.89
C PHE A 45 -11.68 -13.53 1.40
N SER A 46 -12.07 -14.76 1.06
CA SER A 46 -12.25 -15.21 -0.33
C SER A 46 -13.67 -15.68 -0.66
N SER A 47 -14.49 -15.88 0.35
CA SER A 47 -15.86 -16.39 0.22
C SER A 47 -16.79 -15.75 1.24
N GLY A 48 -18.09 -15.95 1.06
CA GLY A 48 -19.13 -15.39 1.93
C GLY A 48 -19.58 -13.99 1.51
N THR A 49 -20.54 -13.46 2.26
CA THR A 49 -21.07 -12.11 2.04
C THR A 49 -20.16 -11.10 2.76
N PRO A 50 -19.56 -10.13 2.04
CA PRO A 50 -18.74 -9.10 2.66
C PRO A 50 -19.49 -8.39 3.80
N THR A 51 -18.83 -8.27 4.94
CA THR A 51 -19.41 -7.75 6.19
C THR A 51 -18.41 -6.90 6.94
N THR A 52 -18.87 -6.27 8.03
CA THR A 52 -17.97 -5.68 9.03
C THR A 52 -17.56 -6.75 10.03
N VAL A 53 -16.27 -7.08 10.03
CA VAL A 53 -15.65 -8.02 10.95
C VAL A 53 -15.15 -7.28 12.19
N THR A 54 -15.76 -7.59 13.33
CA THR A 54 -15.38 -7.11 14.65
C THR A 54 -14.10 -7.80 15.09
N MET A 55 -13.02 -7.02 15.14
CA MET A 55 -11.70 -7.47 15.56
C MET A 55 -11.51 -7.23 17.08
N PRO A 56 -11.13 -8.26 17.87
CA PRO A 56 -10.69 -8.08 19.24
C PRO A 56 -9.52 -7.11 19.34
N SER A 57 -9.47 -6.34 20.43
CA SER A 57 -8.39 -5.37 20.63
C SER A 57 -7.02 -6.06 20.72
N GLY A 58 -6.02 -5.45 20.07
CA GLY A 58 -4.64 -5.92 20.15
C GLY A 58 -4.34 -7.24 19.42
N ARG A 59 -5.24 -7.72 18.54
CA ARG A 59 -5.04 -8.97 17.79
C ARG A 59 -3.74 -8.95 16.99
N LYS A 60 -3.01 -10.06 17.03
CA LYS A 60 -1.84 -10.33 16.21
C LYS A 60 -2.14 -11.43 15.20
N VAL A 61 -1.81 -11.19 13.94
CA VAL A 61 -2.03 -12.13 12.83
C VAL A 61 -0.81 -12.17 11.92
N GLY A 62 -0.58 -13.30 11.25
CA GLY A 62 0.45 -13.43 10.22
C GLY A 62 0.17 -12.48 9.05
N GLY A 63 -1.07 -12.44 8.63
CA GLY A 63 -1.48 -11.67 7.47
C GLY A 63 -2.99 -11.61 7.28
N ILE A 64 -3.40 -10.71 6.41
CA ILE A 64 -4.79 -10.57 5.96
C ILE A 64 -4.77 -10.48 4.45
N SER A 65 -5.54 -11.34 3.80
CA SER A 65 -5.73 -11.33 2.35
C SER A 65 -7.20 -11.15 2.02
N PHE A 66 -7.49 -10.15 1.20
CA PHE A 66 -8.81 -9.96 0.59
C PHE A 66 -8.79 -10.44 -0.86
N GLU A 67 -9.48 -11.54 -1.13
CA GLU A 67 -9.67 -12.12 -2.47
C GLU A 67 -11.05 -11.77 -3.05
N THR A 68 -11.91 -11.14 -2.26
CA THR A 68 -13.10 -10.41 -2.71
C THR A 68 -13.12 -9.02 -2.10
N ALA A 69 -13.95 -8.14 -2.63
CA ALA A 69 -14.05 -6.75 -2.20
C ALA A 69 -15.28 -6.48 -1.32
N GLY A 70 -15.26 -5.36 -0.59
CA GLY A 70 -16.37 -4.91 0.27
C GLY A 70 -16.21 -5.26 1.75
N TRP A 71 -15.09 -5.87 2.16
CA TRP A 71 -14.85 -6.21 3.55
C TRP A 71 -14.47 -4.98 4.37
N THR A 72 -14.95 -4.92 5.60
CA THR A 72 -14.48 -3.97 6.61
C THR A 72 -13.99 -4.75 7.82
N ILE A 73 -12.75 -4.54 8.24
CA ILE A 73 -12.18 -5.16 9.42
C ILE A 73 -11.84 -4.08 10.44
N GLY A 74 -12.06 -4.37 11.72
CA GLY A 74 -11.63 -3.51 12.82
C GLY A 74 -10.12 -3.24 12.87
N SER A 75 -9.69 -2.53 13.91
CA SER A 75 -8.26 -2.22 14.10
C SER A 75 -7.47 -3.46 14.50
N ILE A 76 -6.24 -3.58 14.01
CA ILE A 76 -5.34 -4.72 14.24
C ILE A 76 -4.19 -4.26 15.12
N GLY A 77 -3.83 -5.08 16.10
CA GLY A 77 -2.67 -4.86 16.94
C GLY A 77 -1.38 -4.97 16.13
N GLU A 78 -1.11 -6.15 15.57
CA GLU A 78 0.10 -6.37 14.79
C GLU A 78 -0.11 -7.34 13.61
N ILE A 79 0.57 -7.08 12.49
CA ILE A 79 0.47 -7.87 11.25
C ILE A 79 1.77 -7.82 10.44
N LYS A 80 2.08 -8.89 9.69
CA LYS A 80 3.27 -8.95 8.82
C LYS A 80 2.99 -8.80 7.34
N ARG A 81 1.79 -9.19 6.89
CA ARG A 81 1.42 -9.24 5.47
C ARG A 81 0.01 -8.72 5.23
N LEU A 82 -0.19 -8.00 4.14
CA LEU A 82 -1.50 -7.50 3.75
C LEU A 82 -1.63 -7.57 2.22
N SER A 83 -2.75 -8.09 1.74
CA SER A 83 -3.05 -8.17 0.31
C SER A 83 -4.53 -7.91 0.04
N SER A 84 -4.82 -7.25 -1.09
CA SER A 84 -6.16 -6.98 -1.61
C SER A 84 -6.11 -7.06 -3.13
N THR A 85 -6.14 -8.28 -3.67
CA THR A 85 -5.90 -8.59 -5.09
C THR A 85 -7.06 -9.37 -5.72
N GLY A 86 -8.22 -9.32 -5.08
CA GLY A 86 -9.38 -10.16 -5.35
C GLY A 86 -10.19 -9.85 -6.60
N THR A 87 -11.48 -10.19 -6.57
CA THR A 87 -12.46 -9.78 -7.58
C THR A 87 -13.48 -8.80 -6.99
N GLY A 88 -14.23 -8.09 -7.83
CA GLY A 88 -15.34 -7.22 -7.39
C GLY A 88 -15.08 -5.71 -7.39
N GLY A 89 -13.90 -5.26 -7.86
CA GLY A 89 -13.61 -3.86 -8.21
C GLY A 89 -13.86 -2.79 -7.13
N SER A 90 -13.94 -3.20 -5.86
CA SER A 90 -14.36 -2.35 -4.75
C SER A 90 -13.32 -2.31 -3.62
N MET A 91 -13.60 -1.44 -2.65
CA MET A 91 -12.72 -1.11 -1.54
C MET A 91 -12.83 -2.16 -0.43
N ASN A 92 -11.69 -2.59 0.09
CA ASN A 92 -11.60 -3.22 1.39
C ASN A 92 -11.11 -2.20 2.41
N THR A 93 -11.60 -2.29 3.64
CA THR A 93 -11.25 -1.35 4.72
C THR A 93 -10.70 -2.12 5.91
N ILE A 94 -9.60 -1.61 6.46
CA ILE A 94 -9.08 -1.98 7.77
C ILE A 94 -9.12 -0.72 8.64
N GLY A 95 -9.37 -0.89 9.94
CA GLY A 95 -9.19 0.17 10.92
C GLY A 95 -7.72 0.61 11.05
N ASN A 96 -7.30 0.93 12.27
CA ASN A 96 -5.90 1.25 12.54
C ASN A 96 -5.06 -0.03 12.54
N ILE A 97 -3.81 0.07 12.10
CA ILE A 97 -2.79 -0.97 12.18
C ILE A 97 -1.71 -0.46 13.14
N TYR A 98 -1.71 -0.94 14.39
CA TYR A 98 -0.84 -0.40 15.45
C TYR A 98 0.59 -0.94 15.46
N GLY A 99 0.88 -1.93 14.63
CA GLY A 99 2.20 -2.55 14.60
C GLY A 99 2.41 -3.37 13.34
N LEU A 100 2.81 -2.68 12.29
CA LEU A 100 3.23 -3.35 11.07
C LEU A 100 4.66 -3.85 11.18
N LYS A 101 4.81 -5.18 11.26
CA LYS A 101 6.10 -5.87 11.25
C LYS A 101 6.41 -6.45 9.87
N ALA A 102 6.37 -5.58 8.88
CA ALA A 102 6.64 -5.94 7.51
C ALA A 102 8.15 -6.07 7.30
N THR A 103 8.62 -7.28 6.99
CA THR A 103 9.94 -7.45 6.37
C THR A 103 9.74 -7.79 4.89
N GLY A 104 10.01 -6.84 3.99
CA GLY A 104 10.06 -7.08 2.54
C GLY A 104 9.00 -6.35 1.70
N ILE A 105 8.93 -6.73 0.42
CA ILE A 105 8.04 -6.12 -0.60
C ILE A 105 6.60 -6.57 -0.38
N TRP A 106 5.64 -5.65 -0.39
CA TRP A 106 4.22 -5.96 -0.32
C TRP A 106 3.54 -5.83 -1.69
N ASN A 107 2.94 -6.92 -2.18
CA ASN A 107 1.96 -6.86 -3.27
C ASN A 107 0.58 -6.52 -2.67
N VAL A 108 0.42 -5.26 -2.24
CA VAL A 108 -0.69 -4.88 -1.35
C VAL A 108 -2.01 -4.83 -2.08
N VAL A 109 -2.04 -4.30 -3.31
CA VAL A 109 -3.30 -3.98 -3.98
C VAL A 109 -3.21 -4.26 -5.47
N GLY A 110 -4.07 -5.15 -5.97
CA GLY A 110 -4.16 -5.45 -7.39
C GLY A 110 -4.79 -4.31 -8.18
N VAL A 111 -4.53 -4.23 -9.48
CA VAL A 111 -5.13 -3.25 -10.39
C VAL A 111 -6.65 -3.22 -10.24
N GLY A 112 -7.22 -2.02 -10.07
CA GLY A 112 -8.67 -1.83 -9.89
C GLY A 112 -9.19 -2.07 -8.46
N HIS A 113 -8.31 -2.42 -7.52
CA HIS A 113 -8.66 -2.55 -6.11
C HIS A 113 -8.22 -1.33 -5.31
N THR A 114 -8.91 -1.11 -4.18
CA THR A 114 -8.50 -0.14 -3.18
C THR A 114 -8.47 -0.82 -1.81
N LEU A 115 -7.37 -0.66 -1.10
CA LEU A 115 -7.29 -1.02 0.31
C LEU A 115 -7.16 0.24 1.13
N LYS A 116 -8.19 0.50 1.93
CA LYS A 116 -8.25 1.63 2.85
C LYS A 116 -7.83 1.18 4.25
N ALA A 117 -6.99 1.97 4.90
CA ALA A 117 -6.60 1.81 6.28
C ALA A 117 -6.82 3.12 7.05
N GLY A 118 -7.00 3.01 8.37
CA GLY A 118 -6.94 4.14 9.28
C GLY A 118 -5.49 4.63 9.47
N GLU A 119 -5.04 4.72 10.70
CA GLU A 119 -3.62 4.93 11.01
C GLU A 119 -2.80 3.67 10.76
N ILE A 120 -1.58 3.82 10.23
CA ILE A 120 -0.63 2.72 10.05
C ILE A 120 0.62 3.04 10.85
N TYR A 121 0.98 2.18 11.78
CA TYR A 121 2.16 2.34 12.62
C TYR A 121 3.25 1.32 12.24
N LEU A 122 4.33 1.79 11.62
CA LEU A 122 5.45 0.97 11.18
C LEU A 122 6.36 0.62 12.35
N ARG A 123 6.61 -0.67 12.56
CA ARG A 123 7.65 -1.14 13.48
C ARG A 123 8.96 -1.49 12.77
N ASP A 124 8.87 -1.97 11.53
CA ASP A 124 10.02 -2.33 10.71
C ASP A 124 10.25 -1.29 9.60
N GLU A 125 11.44 -1.31 9.00
CA GLU A 125 12.04 -0.15 8.31
C GLU A 125 11.43 0.21 6.96
N SER A 126 10.77 -0.72 6.24
CA SER A 126 10.32 -0.45 4.85
C SER A 126 9.04 -1.18 4.44
N ILE A 127 8.10 -0.45 3.81
CA ILE A 127 7.00 -1.03 3.01
C ILE A 127 7.24 -0.73 1.54
N THR A 128 6.92 -1.68 0.65
CA THR A 128 6.80 -1.41 -0.78
C THR A 128 5.40 -1.72 -1.25
N LEU A 129 4.71 -0.79 -1.91
CA LEU A 129 3.45 -1.00 -2.62
C LEU A 129 3.73 -1.46 -4.05
N ALA A 130 3.25 -2.66 -4.38
CA ALA A 130 3.24 -3.22 -5.73
C ALA A 130 1.86 -3.84 -6.07
N GLY A 131 1.58 -4.04 -7.36
CA GLY A 131 0.34 -4.65 -7.86
C GLY A 131 -0.61 -3.70 -8.60
N GLY A 132 -0.31 -2.39 -8.65
CA GLY A 132 -1.00 -1.42 -9.50
C GLY A 132 -2.33 -0.88 -8.98
N GLY A 133 -2.79 -1.29 -7.80
CA GLY A 133 -3.99 -0.77 -7.14
C GLY A 133 -3.75 0.46 -6.25
N THR A 134 -4.75 0.84 -5.47
CA THR A 134 -4.67 1.99 -4.53
C THR A 134 -4.55 1.53 -3.09
N PHE A 135 -3.48 1.91 -2.39
CA PHE A 135 -3.41 1.84 -0.93
C PHE A 135 -3.70 3.22 -0.33
N TRP A 136 -4.71 3.32 0.54
CA TRP A 136 -5.23 4.59 1.03
C TRP A 136 -5.19 4.64 2.56
N THR A 137 -4.51 5.61 3.14
CA THR A 137 -4.60 5.95 4.58
C THR A 137 -5.43 7.21 4.81
N THR A 138 -6.36 7.18 5.76
CA THR A 138 -7.14 8.38 6.19
C THR A 138 -6.57 9.08 7.41
N ALA A 139 -5.46 8.57 7.94
CA ALA A 139 -4.76 9.18 9.04
C ALA A 139 -3.26 9.18 8.69
N ARG A 140 -2.42 9.01 9.70
CA ARG A 140 -0.97 9.05 9.54
C ARG A 140 -0.37 7.68 9.24
N LEU A 141 0.75 7.69 8.52
CA LEU A 141 1.77 6.66 8.51
C LEU A 141 2.81 7.00 9.59
N GLY A 142 2.63 6.43 10.79
CA GLY A 142 3.51 6.59 11.95
C GLY A 142 4.52 5.45 12.11
N GLY A 143 5.27 5.44 13.21
CA GLY A 143 6.27 4.41 13.50
C GLY A 143 7.44 4.91 14.35
N TYR A 144 8.37 4.01 14.68
CA TYR A 144 9.63 4.36 15.35
C TYR A 144 10.82 4.19 14.40
N GLY A 145 11.75 5.15 14.38
CA GLY A 145 13.00 5.05 13.62
C GLY A 145 12.96 5.64 12.20
N PRO A 146 14.03 5.45 11.41
CA PRO A 146 14.00 5.76 9.98
C PRO A 146 13.04 4.80 9.28
N ARG A 147 12.12 5.35 8.49
CA ARG A 147 11.12 4.57 7.78
C ARG A 147 11.11 4.95 6.31
N SER A 148 11.01 3.96 5.44
CA SER A 148 10.77 4.18 4.03
C SER A 148 9.45 3.54 3.60
N PHE A 149 8.74 4.26 2.73
CA PHE A 149 7.59 3.71 2.03
C PHE A 149 7.85 3.87 0.54
N THR A 150 7.92 2.78 -0.20
CA THR A 150 8.19 2.77 -1.63
C THR A 150 6.92 2.47 -2.40
N VAL A 151 6.59 3.28 -3.40
CA VAL A 151 5.53 2.98 -4.37
C VAL A 151 6.19 2.49 -5.64
N GLN A 152 6.22 1.17 -5.86
CA GLN A 152 6.70 0.59 -7.11
C GLN A 152 5.62 0.61 -8.18
N GLU A 153 4.39 0.23 -7.83
CA GLU A 153 3.29 0.22 -8.79
C GLU A 153 1.98 0.58 -8.10
N GLY A 154 1.18 1.43 -8.74
CA GLY A 154 -0.14 1.84 -8.25
C GLY A 154 -0.09 3.16 -7.51
N VAL A 155 -1.06 3.37 -6.63
CA VAL A 155 -1.30 4.66 -5.97
C VAL A 155 -1.21 4.50 -4.46
N PHE A 156 -0.31 5.25 -3.83
CA PHE A 156 -0.41 5.51 -2.40
C PHE A 156 -1.17 6.81 -2.17
N ARG A 157 -2.33 6.74 -1.53
CA ARG A 157 -3.20 7.89 -1.23
C ARG A 157 -3.18 8.22 0.25
N VAL A 158 -3.05 9.51 0.56
CA VAL A 158 -3.10 10.01 1.93
C VAL A 158 -4.13 11.12 2.09
N ASP A 159 -5.13 10.85 2.92
CA ASP A 159 -6.18 11.79 3.30
C ASP A 159 -5.95 12.24 4.75
N SER A 160 -4.79 12.83 5.00
CA SER A 160 -4.43 13.32 6.33
C SER A 160 -3.65 14.61 6.25
N SER A 161 -3.82 15.45 7.26
CA SER A 161 -3.05 16.69 7.41
C SER A 161 -1.63 16.50 7.90
N ALA A 162 -1.33 15.31 8.43
CA ALA A 162 0.00 14.89 8.85
C ALA A 162 0.22 13.44 8.39
N ALA A 163 0.48 13.27 7.10
CA ALA A 163 0.68 11.95 6.49
C ALA A 163 1.82 11.18 7.16
N PHE A 164 2.85 11.87 7.65
CA PHE A 164 3.94 11.30 8.44
C PHE A 164 4.07 12.09 9.73
N SER A 165 3.85 11.46 10.88
CA SER A 165 3.75 12.20 12.16
C SER A 165 5.09 12.57 12.78
N ASP A 166 6.19 12.07 12.24
CA ASP A 166 7.52 12.15 12.85
C ASP A 166 8.52 12.33 11.69
N SER A 167 9.39 13.33 11.80
CA SER A 167 10.20 13.91 10.72
C SER A 167 11.27 13.00 10.08
N SER A 168 11.20 11.68 10.27
CA SER A 168 12.18 10.70 9.81
C SER A 168 11.69 9.76 8.71
N GLY A 169 10.47 9.98 8.19
CA GLY A 169 9.92 9.17 7.10
C GLY A 169 10.33 9.67 5.72
N THR A 170 10.72 8.73 4.85
CA THR A 170 10.97 8.99 3.43
C THR A 170 9.97 8.22 2.58
N LEU A 171 9.39 8.88 1.58
CA LEU A 171 8.63 8.21 0.53
C LEU A 171 9.51 8.05 -0.71
N HIS A 172 9.49 6.88 -1.32
CA HIS A 172 10.16 6.60 -2.58
C HIS A 172 9.13 6.34 -3.67
N ILE A 173 9.32 6.92 -4.85
CA ILE A 173 8.64 6.52 -6.07
C ILE A 173 9.61 5.60 -6.84
N GLY A 174 9.30 4.31 -6.82
CA GLY A 174 10.19 3.25 -7.28
C GLY A 174 10.10 2.94 -8.79
N ALA A 175 9.06 3.41 -9.46
CA ALA A 175 8.88 3.25 -10.90
C ALA A 175 7.93 4.31 -11.48
N ASP A 176 7.91 4.42 -12.82
CA ASP A 176 7.04 5.34 -13.57
C ASP A 176 5.54 5.07 -13.40
N THR A 177 5.18 3.89 -12.90
CA THR A 177 3.80 3.46 -12.61
C THR A 177 3.44 3.63 -11.13
N GLY A 178 4.34 4.19 -10.32
CA GLY A 178 4.11 4.52 -8.92
C GLY A 178 3.66 5.98 -8.75
N PHE A 179 2.58 6.17 -8.00
CA PHE A 179 1.99 7.49 -7.76
C PHE A 179 1.75 7.71 -6.27
N LEU A 180 1.96 8.96 -5.83
CA LEU A 180 1.50 9.47 -4.55
C LEU A 180 0.35 10.43 -4.78
N GLN A 181 -0.76 10.26 -4.08
CA GLN A 181 -1.90 11.17 -4.09
C GLN A 181 -2.13 11.77 -2.71
N LEU A 182 -2.29 13.09 -2.67
CA LEU A 182 -2.44 13.81 -1.42
C LEU A 182 -3.63 14.75 -1.48
N MET A 183 -4.48 14.67 -0.47
CA MET A 183 -5.68 15.50 -0.45
C MET A 183 -5.35 16.96 -0.11
N THR A 184 -5.63 17.87 -1.04
CA THR A 184 -5.19 19.28 -0.96
C THR A 184 -5.94 20.11 0.06
N SER A 185 -7.19 19.75 0.36
CA SER A 185 -8.00 20.42 1.39
C SER A 185 -7.45 20.21 2.81
N ASN A 186 -6.57 19.23 3.00
CA ASN A 186 -6.10 18.82 4.32
C ASN A 186 -4.63 19.21 4.59
N ILE A 187 -3.95 19.92 3.69
CA ILE A 187 -2.52 20.22 3.83
C ILE A 187 -2.29 21.25 4.94
N ALA A 188 -1.78 20.82 6.10
CA ALA A 188 -1.41 21.72 7.20
C ALA A 188 -0.07 22.45 6.92
N SER A 189 0.92 21.72 6.41
CA SER A 189 2.16 22.26 5.83
C SER A 189 2.80 21.19 4.93
N VAL A 190 3.71 21.59 4.05
CA VAL A 190 4.43 20.65 3.16
C VAL A 190 5.27 19.65 3.97
N GLU A 191 5.90 20.08 5.06
CA GLU A 191 6.71 19.18 5.90
C GLU A 191 5.87 18.12 6.61
N ALA A 192 4.65 18.46 7.06
CA ALA A 192 3.75 17.52 7.72
C ALA A 192 3.26 16.38 6.78
N MET A 193 3.31 16.61 5.47
CA MET A 193 2.81 15.67 4.46
C MET A 193 3.82 14.63 3.99
N PHE A 194 5.11 14.84 4.17
CA PHE A 194 6.14 14.02 3.52
C PHE A 194 7.22 13.50 4.46
N GLY A 195 7.12 13.81 5.75
CA GLY A 195 8.22 13.55 6.67
C GLY A 195 9.44 14.36 6.25
N SER A 196 10.56 13.68 5.99
CA SER A 196 11.81 14.34 5.59
C SER A 196 11.93 14.55 4.08
N SER A 197 11.42 13.64 3.24
CA SER A 197 11.71 13.65 1.80
C SER A 197 10.81 12.75 0.96
N ILE A 198 10.59 13.16 -0.29
CA ILE A 198 10.13 12.30 -1.39
C ILE A 198 11.32 12.09 -2.33
N ILE A 199 11.63 10.85 -2.67
CA ILE A 199 12.74 10.47 -3.54
C ILE A 199 12.19 9.83 -4.81
N ASP A 200 12.68 10.29 -5.94
CA ASP A 200 12.54 9.59 -7.22
C ASP A 200 13.67 8.58 -7.35
N ASP A 201 13.35 7.28 -7.35
CA ASP A 201 14.34 6.22 -7.54
C ASP A 201 14.57 5.90 -9.04
N THR A 202 13.81 6.49 -9.97
CA THR A 202 13.98 6.27 -11.42
C THR A 202 15.00 7.22 -12.04
N GLY A 203 15.22 8.40 -11.43
CA GLY A 203 16.43 9.21 -11.61
C GLY A 203 16.30 10.46 -12.49
N PHE A 204 15.09 10.85 -12.91
CA PHE A 204 14.87 12.03 -13.76
C PHE A 204 14.24 13.21 -13.02
N GLY A 205 13.66 12.95 -11.85
CA GLY A 205 13.02 13.92 -11.00
C GLY A 205 11.55 13.61 -10.76
N LEU A 206 10.93 14.45 -9.92
CA LEU A 206 9.52 14.36 -9.57
C LEU A 206 8.72 15.41 -10.33
N GLN A 207 7.51 15.04 -10.74
CA GLN A 207 6.48 15.98 -11.18
C GLN A 207 5.29 15.96 -10.22
N ALA A 208 4.61 17.10 -10.10
CA ALA A 208 3.40 17.24 -9.32
C ALA A 208 2.30 17.85 -10.19
N VAL A 209 1.15 17.18 -10.27
CA VAL A 209 -0.02 17.65 -11.01
C VAL A 209 -1.18 17.82 -10.04
N TYR A 210 -1.74 19.02 -9.98
CA TYR A 210 -2.94 19.32 -9.21
C TYR A 210 -4.18 19.03 -10.06
N ASP A 211 -5.11 18.26 -9.50
CA ASP A 211 -6.43 17.98 -10.08
C ASP A 211 -7.49 18.66 -9.21
N ASP A 212 -8.11 19.70 -9.76
CA ASP A 212 -9.14 20.51 -9.10
C ASP A 212 -10.48 19.78 -8.97
N VAL A 213 -10.73 18.76 -9.80
CA VAL A 213 -11.95 17.96 -9.75
C VAL A 213 -11.89 16.95 -8.61
N SER A 214 -10.76 16.24 -8.46
CA SER A 214 -10.60 15.26 -7.40
C SER A 214 -10.15 15.88 -6.07
N GLY A 215 -9.54 17.07 -6.09
CA GLY A 215 -8.99 17.71 -4.90
C GLY A 215 -7.68 17.06 -4.43
N TYR A 216 -6.95 16.42 -5.34
CA TYR A 216 -5.67 15.77 -5.04
C TYR A 216 -4.53 16.41 -5.82
N THR A 217 -3.37 16.46 -5.17
CA THR A 217 -2.08 16.62 -5.85
C THR A 217 -1.49 15.23 -6.06
N THR A 218 -1.22 14.89 -7.32
CA THR A 218 -0.55 13.63 -7.68
C THR A 218 0.93 13.90 -7.92
N VAL A 219 1.80 13.20 -7.20
CA VAL A 219 3.26 13.21 -7.37
C VAL A 219 3.68 11.91 -8.04
N SER A 220 4.53 11.99 -9.06
CA SER A 220 5.10 10.83 -9.76
C SER A 220 6.51 11.10 -10.27
N ALA A 221 7.21 10.03 -10.60
CA ALA A 221 8.48 10.12 -11.31
C ALA A 221 8.26 10.68 -12.72
N VAL A 222 9.22 11.47 -13.20
CA VAL A 222 9.29 11.90 -14.60
C VAL A 222 9.83 10.71 -15.40
N PRO A 223 9.07 10.15 -16.37
CA PRO A 223 9.57 9.03 -17.15
C PRO A 223 10.86 9.39 -17.89
N GLU A 224 11.78 8.44 -18.03
CA GLU A 224 12.96 8.67 -18.85
C GLU A 224 12.52 9.08 -20.27
N PRO A 225 13.15 10.08 -20.90
CA PRO A 225 12.96 10.30 -22.33
C PRO A 225 13.31 9.00 -23.03
N GLY A 226 12.31 8.37 -23.65
CA GLY A 226 12.49 7.02 -24.20
C GLY A 226 13.77 6.98 -25.02
N SER A 227 14.65 6.00 -24.76
CA SER A 227 15.96 5.89 -25.42
C SER A 227 15.87 6.01 -26.96
N PHE A 228 14.73 5.62 -27.53
CA PHE A 228 14.39 5.81 -28.94
C PHE A 228 14.18 7.26 -29.37
N ALA A 229 13.62 8.13 -28.54
CA ALA A 229 13.47 9.55 -28.82
C ALA A 229 14.84 10.24 -28.86
N LEU A 230 15.73 9.91 -27.92
CA LEU A 230 17.12 10.39 -27.93
C LEU A 230 17.91 9.85 -29.12
N LEU A 231 17.76 8.56 -29.43
CA LEU A 231 18.36 7.93 -30.60
C LEU A 231 17.84 8.54 -31.90
N ALA A 232 16.53 8.72 -32.05
CA ALA A 232 15.91 9.34 -33.23
C ALA A 232 16.35 10.80 -33.39
N GLY A 233 16.40 11.57 -32.30
CA GLY A 233 16.95 12.92 -32.29
C GLY A 233 18.41 12.95 -32.76
N SER A 234 19.24 12.03 -32.25
CA SER A 234 20.65 11.93 -32.65
C SER A 234 20.83 11.54 -34.12
N LEU A 235 20.03 10.60 -34.63
CA LEU A 235 20.01 10.18 -36.04
C LEU A 235 19.54 11.31 -36.97
N ALA A 236 18.52 12.07 -36.56
CA ALA A 236 18.05 13.23 -37.30
C ALA A 236 19.14 14.30 -37.42
N LEU A 237 19.84 14.61 -36.32
CA LEU A 237 20.98 15.53 -36.31
C LEU A 237 22.13 15.03 -37.20
N LEU A 238 22.47 13.75 -37.13
CA LEU A 238 23.49 13.14 -37.99
C LEU A 238 23.15 13.29 -39.48
N THR A 239 21.88 13.05 -39.83
CA THR A 239 21.38 13.17 -41.22
C THR A 239 21.48 14.62 -41.72
N ILE A 240 21.14 15.60 -40.88
CA ILE A 240 21.29 17.02 -41.20
C ILE A 240 22.77 17.38 -41.41
N MET A 241 23.68 16.87 -40.58
CA MET A 241 25.12 17.11 -40.71
C MET A 241 25.70 16.51 -42.00
N VAL A 242 25.30 15.29 -42.38
CA VAL A 242 25.74 14.68 -43.64
C VAL A 242 25.23 15.47 -44.85
N LYS A 243 23.98 15.95 -44.82
CA LYS A 243 23.42 16.76 -45.90
C LYS A 243 24.13 18.11 -46.05
N ARG A 244 24.63 18.70 -44.96
CA ARG A 244 25.35 19.99 -44.99
C ARG A 244 26.79 19.87 -45.49
N ARG A 245 27.38 18.68 -45.48
CA ARG A 245 28.76 18.42 -45.95
C ARG A 245 28.85 17.99 -47.42
N ARG A 246 27.72 17.72 -48.07
CA ARG A 246 27.64 17.45 -49.52
C ARG A 246 27.16 18.71 -50.24
#